data_AF-A0A948VIF1-F1
#
_entry.id   AF-A0A948VIF1-F1
#
_cell.length_a   1.000
_cell.length_b   1.000
_cell.length_c   1.000
_cell.angle_alpha   90.00
_cell.angle_beta   90.00
_cell.angle_gamma   90.00
#
_symmetry.space_group_name_H-M   'P 1'
#
loop_
_entity.id
_entity.type
_entity.pdbx_description
1 polymer ?
#
loop_
_entity_poly.entity_id
_entity_poly.type
_entity_poly.pdbx_seq_one_letter_code
_entity_poly.pdbx_strand_id
1 'polypeptide(L)'
;MESFYDIAPRVIFLLGIVNLLTGLLIFFSCRCLPGSKIGAALMQRRLYKSFYKWHCHLWKVFWPSVMVHAVLALIFFGWPG
;
A
#
# COMPACT_ATOMS: atom_id res chain seq x y z
N MET A 1 20.33 11.61 -20.89
CA MET A 1 20.29 10.37 -20.09
C MET A 1 20.54 10.63 -18.61
N GLU A 2 21.32 11.66 -18.23
CA GLU A 2 21.62 12.01 -16.83
C GLU A 2 20.41 12.42 -15.99
N SER A 3 19.43 13.13 -16.56
CA SER A 3 18.24 13.60 -15.81
C SER A 3 17.40 12.47 -15.20
N PHE A 4 17.31 11.29 -15.82
CA PHE A 4 16.49 10.19 -15.29
C PHE A 4 17.09 9.53 -14.03
N TYR A 5 18.43 9.60 -13.85
CA TYR A 5 19.13 8.95 -12.74
C TYR A 5 18.98 9.71 -11.41
N ASP A 6 18.85 11.03 -11.45
CA ASP A 6 18.61 11.85 -10.24
C ASP A 6 17.16 11.78 -9.73
N ILE A 7 16.21 11.54 -10.63
CA ILE A 7 14.77 11.58 -10.32
C ILE A 7 14.25 10.20 -9.92
N ALA A 8 14.79 9.13 -10.52
CA ALA A 8 14.42 7.75 -10.23
C ALA A 8 14.44 7.39 -8.72
N PRO A 9 15.51 7.67 -7.94
CA PRO A 9 15.53 7.33 -6.52
C PRO A 9 14.49 8.11 -5.70
N ARG A 10 14.19 9.36 -6.07
CA ARG A 10 13.14 10.16 -5.41
C ARG A 10 11.75 9.58 -5.70
N VAL A 11 11.51 9.15 -6.94
CA VAL A 11 10.26 8.50 -7.34
C VAL A 11 10.09 7.15 -6.64
N ILE A 12 11.15 6.35 -6.56
CA ILE A 12 11.15 5.07 -5.82
C ILE A 12 10.83 5.32 -4.34
N PHE A 13 11.46 6.32 -3.71
CA PHE A 13 11.19 6.67 -2.31
C PHE A 13 9.73 7.11 -2.08
N LEU A 14 9.19 7.97 -2.95
CA LEU A 14 7.79 8.40 -2.88
C LEU A 14 6.82 7.23 -3.09
N LEU A 15 7.07 6.36 -4.08
CA LEU A 15 6.32 5.13 -4.31
C LEU A 15 6.36 4.21 -3.08
N GLY A 16 7.50 4.12 -2.41
CA GLY A 16 7.67 3.37 -1.16
C GLY A 16 6.78 3.91 -0.05
N ILE A 17 6.79 5.23 0.18
CA ILE A 17 5.94 5.87 1.19
C ILE A 17 4.45 5.66 0.86
N VAL A 18 4.06 5.86 -0.40
CA VAL A 18 2.67 5.66 -0.84
C VAL A 18 2.24 4.22 -0.57
N ASN A 19 3.07 3.23 -0.90
CA ASN A 19 2.82 1.83 -0.60
C ASN A 19 2.73 1.57 0.92
N LEU A 20 3.59 2.17 1.73
CA LEU A 20 3.54 2.01 3.19
C LEU A 20 2.22 2.54 3.77
N LEU A 21 1.79 3.73 3.34
CA LEU A 21 0.52 4.34 3.77
C LEU A 21 -0.69 3.55 3.27
N THR A 22 -0.72 3.14 2.00
CA THR A 22 -1.81 2.34 1.44
C THR A 22 -1.85 0.94 2.04
N GLY A 23 -0.71 0.31 2.32
CA GLY A 23 -0.61 -0.94 3.05
C GLY A 23 -1.18 -0.84 4.47
N LEU A 24 -0.88 0.26 5.18
CA LEU A 24 -1.44 0.55 6.49
C LEU A 24 -2.98 0.72 6.43
N LEU A 25 -3.46 1.50 5.47
CA LEU A 25 -4.90 1.71 5.21
C LEU A 25 -5.60 0.38 4.86
N ILE A 26 -4.97 -0.47 4.07
CA ILE A 26 -5.44 -1.82 3.75
C ILE A 26 -5.50 -2.68 5.01
N PHE A 27 -4.45 -2.67 5.84
CA PHE A 27 -4.41 -3.41 7.10
C PHE A 27 -5.53 -2.99 8.06
N PHE A 28 -5.78 -1.69 8.19
CA PHE A 28 -6.87 -1.17 9.02
C PHE A 28 -8.27 -1.39 8.43
N SER A 29 -8.37 -1.59 7.11
CA SER A 29 -9.64 -1.95 6.45
C SER A 29 -9.86 -3.46 6.31
N CYS A 30 -8.83 -4.28 6.56
CA CYS A 30 -8.87 -5.72 6.39
C CYS A 30 -9.88 -6.40 7.33
N ARG A 31 -10.43 -7.52 6.85
CA ARG A 31 -11.11 -8.57 7.62
C ARG A 31 -10.19 -9.29 8.64
N CYS A 32 -8.96 -8.83 8.87
CA CYS A 32 -8.07 -9.38 9.90
C CYS A 32 -8.31 -8.77 11.30
N LEU A 33 -8.86 -7.55 11.39
CA LEU A 33 -9.34 -6.93 12.64
C LEU A 33 -10.57 -7.56 13.36
N PRO A 34 -11.56 -8.19 12.69
CA PRO A 34 -12.72 -8.81 13.34
C PRO A 34 -12.40 -10.05 14.16
N GLY A 35 -11.15 -10.54 14.18
CA GLY A 35 -10.70 -11.54 15.15
C GLY A 35 -10.66 -11.00 16.59
N SER A 36 -10.60 -9.68 16.77
CA SER A 36 -10.70 -9.02 18.07
C SER A 36 -12.14 -8.57 18.36
N LYS A 37 -12.60 -8.70 19.60
CA LYS A 37 -13.95 -8.27 20.04
C LYS A 37 -14.24 -6.79 19.72
N ILE A 38 -13.19 -5.96 19.65
CA ILE A 38 -13.24 -4.54 19.31
C ILE A 38 -13.50 -4.34 17.80
N GLY A 39 -12.82 -5.11 16.94
CA GLY A 39 -13.02 -5.06 15.50
C GLY A 39 -14.42 -5.48 15.07
N ALA A 40 -15.02 -6.46 15.75
CA ALA A 40 -16.40 -6.89 15.50
C ALA A 40 -17.44 -5.79 15.80
N ALA A 41 -17.27 -5.05 16.90
CA ALA A 41 -18.14 -3.91 17.23
C ALA A 41 -17.96 -2.74 16.27
N LEU A 42 -16.73 -2.49 15.80
CA LEU A 42 -16.45 -1.41 14.84
C LEU A 42 -17.03 -1.71 13.45
N MET A 43 -17.06 -2.98 13.04
CA MET A 43 -17.67 -3.45 11.78
C MET A 43 -19.19 -3.20 11.68
N GLN A 44 -19.88 -3.05 12.81
CA GLN A 44 -21.31 -2.73 12.81
C GLN A 44 -21.58 -1.25 12.48
N ARG A 45 -20.57 -0.37 12.56
CA ARG A 45 -20.73 1.04 12.24
C ARG A 45 -20.81 1.25 10.72
N ARG A 46 -21.75 2.11 10.27
CA ARG A 46 -21.93 2.47 8.84
C ARG A 46 -20.65 3.02 8.20
N LEU A 47 -19.84 3.76 8.96
CA LEU A 47 -18.56 4.30 8.51
C LEU A 47 -17.58 3.18 8.12
N TYR A 48 -17.48 2.13 8.93
CA TYR A 48 -16.61 0.99 8.64
C TYR A 48 -17.09 0.21 7.41
N LYS A 49 -18.41 0.02 7.25
CA LYS A 49 -18.97 -0.59 6.04
C LYS A 49 -18.68 0.22 4.77
N SER A 50 -18.68 1.55 4.85
CA SER A 50 -18.33 2.41 3.72
C SER A 50 -16.84 2.34 3.39
N PHE A 51 -15.97 2.40 4.42
CA PHE A 51 -14.53 2.25 4.27
C PHE A 51 -14.13 0.88 3.72
N TYR A 52 -14.84 -0.18 4.11
CA TYR A 52 -14.66 -1.52 3.58
C TYR A 52 -14.94 -1.63 2.06
N LYS A 53 -15.84 -0.82 1.50
CA LYS A 53 -16.05 -0.81 0.03
C LYS A 53 -14.80 -0.33 -0.72
N TRP A 54 -14.07 0.61 -0.14
CA TRP A 54 -12.82 1.11 -0.68
C TRP A 54 -11.67 0.11 -0.55
N HIS A 55 -11.74 -0.83 0.40
CA HIS A 55 -10.71 -1.85 0.62
C HIS A 55 -10.33 -2.60 -0.66
N CYS A 56 -11.32 -3.06 -1.42
CA CYS A 56 -11.11 -3.82 -2.65
C CYS A 56 -10.51 -2.93 -3.77
N HIS A 57 -10.89 -1.65 -3.83
CA HIS A 57 -10.28 -0.68 -4.75
C HIS A 57 -8.83 -0.35 -4.37
N LEU A 58 -8.56 -0.15 -3.08
CA LEU A 58 -7.21 0.08 -2.56
C LEU A 58 -6.31 -1.12 -2.88
N TRP A 59 -6.80 -2.35 -2.72
CA TRP A 59 -6.05 -3.56 -3.11
C TRP A 59 -5.69 -3.59 -4.60
N LYS A 60 -6.63 -3.20 -5.47
CA LYS A 60 -6.40 -3.12 -6.92
C LYS A 60 -5.35 -2.08 -7.32
N VAL A 61 -5.19 -1.00 -6.55
CA VAL A 61 -4.19 0.06 -6.81
C VAL A 61 -2.86 -0.23 -6.12
N PHE A 62 -2.91 -0.80 -4.92
CA PHE A 62 -1.75 -1.11 -4.11
C PHE A 62 -0.87 -2.18 -4.75
N TRP A 63 -1.46 -3.27 -5.26
CA TRP A 63 -0.69 -4.34 -5.92
C TRP A 63 0.16 -3.86 -7.10
N PRO A 64 -0.39 -3.17 -8.11
CA PRO A 64 0.43 -2.67 -9.21
C PRO A 64 1.45 -1.63 -8.73
N SER A 65 1.11 -0.77 -7.76
CA SER A 65 2.06 0.17 -7.18
C SER A 65 3.24 -0.51 -6.47
N VAL A 66 3.00 -1.59 -5.72
CA VAL A 66 4.04 -2.41 -5.09
C VAL A 66 4.89 -3.11 -6.12
N MET A 67 4.30 -3.67 -7.17
CA MET A 67 5.07 -4.31 -8.25
C MET A 67 5.96 -3.33 -8.97
N VAL A 68 5.44 -2.17 -9.36
CA VAL A 68 6.23 -1.12 -10.02
C VAL A 68 7.35 -0.63 -9.10
N HIS A 69 7.05 -0.38 -7.82
CA HIS A 69 8.05 0.02 -6.83
C HIS A 69 9.15 -1.03 -6.67
N ALA A 70 8.78 -2.31 -6.51
CA ALA A 70 9.74 -3.40 -6.33
C ALA A 70 10.61 -3.60 -7.59
N VAL A 71 10.02 -3.56 -8.78
CA VAL A 71 10.75 -3.68 -10.05
C VAL A 71 11.72 -2.51 -10.21
N LEU A 72 11.29 -1.27 -9.97
CA LEU A 72 12.18 -0.10 -10.03
C LEU A 72 13.28 -0.17 -8.98
N ALA A 73 12.96 -0.58 -7.75
CA ALA A 73 13.95 -0.75 -6.69
C ALA A 73 15.00 -1.80 -7.06
N LEU A 74 14.59 -2.95 -7.62
CA LEU A 74 15.51 -3.99 -8.06
C LEU A 74 16.39 -3.56 -9.24
N ILE A 75 15.84 -2.79 -10.20
CA ILE A 75 16.62 -2.29 -11.35
C ILE A 75 17.68 -1.27 -10.91
N PHE A 76 17.34 -0.35 -10.01
CA PHE A 76 18.21 0.78 -9.64
C PHE A 76 19.13 0.50 -8.45
N PHE A 77 18.64 -0.21 -7.43
CA PHE A 77 19.42 -0.52 -6.22
C PHE A 77 19.96 -1.96 -6.21
N GLY A 78 19.52 -2.81 -7.14
CA GLY A 78 19.91 -4.20 -7.19
C GLY A 78 19.29 -5.05 -6.07
N TRP A 79 19.67 -6.33 -6.05
CA TRP A 79 19.42 -7.20 -4.91
C TRP A 79 20.66 -7.15 -4.00
N PRO A 80 20.56 -6.74 -2.72
CA PRO A 80 21.65 -6.87 -1.78
C PRO A 80 21.83 -8.36 -1.46
N GLY A 81 22.64 -9.04 -2.27
CA GLY A 81 23.00 -10.45 -2.15
C GLY A 81 24.47 -10.60 -1.85
#